data_AF-A0A9W5ULX6-F1
#
_entry.id   AF-A0A9W5ULX6-F1
#
_cell.length_a   1.000
_cell.length_b   1.000
_cell.length_c   1.000
_cell.angle_alpha   90.00
_cell.angle_beta   90.00
_cell.angle_gamma   90.00
#
_symmetry.space_group_name_H-M   'P 1'
#
loop_
_entity.id
_entity.type
_entity.pdbx_description
1 polymer ?
#
loop_
_entity_poly.entity_id
_entity_poly.type
_entity_poly.pdbx_seq_one_letter_code
_entity_poly.pdbx_strand_id
1 'polypeptide(L)'
;MAGMTGRAVSYRDAMAAEAVRIGRAADALPARLADEHLPRRPEWTCASCEGEPPWPCAPARVRLAEAYGRDRVGLSMYAGALLTAALDDLPREDPGELTTRFLAWLRCACGTGSRAGM
;
A
#
# COMPACT_ATOMS: atom_id res chain seq x y z
N MET A 1 -24.48 -25.76 30.34
CA MET A 1 -23.08 -25.30 30.23
C MET A 1 -22.63 -25.49 28.79
N ALA A 2 -22.93 -24.53 27.90
CA ALA A 2 -22.59 -24.63 26.48
C ALA A 2 -21.11 -24.28 26.29
N GLY A 3 -20.31 -25.23 25.81
CA GLY A 3 -18.91 -25.02 25.50
C GLY A 3 -18.76 -24.06 24.32
N MET A 4 -18.07 -22.94 24.54
CA MET A 4 -17.56 -22.10 23.47
C MET A 4 -16.42 -22.84 22.77
N THR A 5 -16.73 -23.64 21.75
CA THR A 5 -15.72 -24.18 20.84
C THR A 5 -15.24 -23.04 19.95
N GLY A 6 -14.20 -22.34 20.38
CA GLY A 6 -13.43 -21.46 19.50
C GLY A 6 -12.86 -22.32 18.37
N ARG A 7 -13.39 -22.16 17.14
CA ARG A 7 -12.80 -22.78 15.95
C ARG A 7 -11.39 -22.21 15.81
N ALA A 8 -10.37 -23.07 15.93
CA ALA A 8 -9.01 -22.70 15.55
C ALA A 8 -9.03 -22.34 14.06
N VAL A 9 -8.75 -21.08 13.73
CA VAL A 9 -8.59 -20.65 12.34
C VAL A 9 -7.36 -21.39 11.81
N SER A 10 -7.53 -22.19 10.76
CA SER A 10 -6.38 -22.88 10.16
C SER A 10 -5.45 -21.85 9.51
N TYR A 11 -4.16 -22.12 9.48
CA TYR A 11 -3.19 -21.24 8.83
C TYR A 11 -3.59 -20.89 7.39
N ARG A 12 -4.14 -21.86 6.64
CA ARG A 12 -4.63 -21.64 5.27
C ARG A 12 -5.82 -20.67 5.20
N ASP A 13 -6.75 -20.77 6.15
CA ASP A 13 -7.90 -19.85 6.25
C ASP A 13 -7.46 -18.43 6.64
N ALA A 14 -6.48 -18.33 7.54
CA ALA A 14 -5.88 -17.06 7.92
C ALA A 14 -5.16 -16.41 6.74
N MET A 15 -4.39 -17.19 5.97
CA MET A 15 -3.70 -16.71 4.76
C MET A 15 -4.69 -16.31 3.65
N ALA A 16 -5.78 -17.06 3.46
CA ALA A 16 -6.82 -16.70 2.50
C ALA A 16 -7.58 -15.43 2.93
N ALA A 17 -7.91 -15.29 4.22
CA ALA A 17 -8.54 -14.08 4.74
C ALA A 17 -7.61 -12.86 4.62
N GLU A 18 -6.30 -13.04 4.77
CA GLU A 18 -5.31 -12.00 4.57
C GLU A 18 -5.16 -11.62 3.09
N ALA A 19 -5.07 -12.60 2.19
CA ALA A 19 -5.09 -12.37 0.74
C ALA A 19 -6.35 -11.60 0.29
N VAL A 20 -7.52 -11.88 0.90
CA VAL A 20 -8.76 -11.13 0.66
C VAL A 20 -8.68 -9.70 1.20
N ARG A 21 -8.07 -9.46 2.37
CA ARG A 21 -7.85 -8.10 2.88
C ARG A 21 -6.89 -7.31 1.98
N ILE A 22 -5.85 -7.98 1.47
CA ILE A 22 -4.87 -7.42 0.54
C ILE A 22 -5.51 -7.09 -0.82
N GLY A 23 -6.31 -7.99 -1.38
CA GLY A 23 -7.08 -7.74 -2.60
C GLY A 23 -8.00 -6.53 -2.49
N ARG A 24 -8.74 -6.42 -1.37
CA ARG A 24 -9.60 -5.25 -1.07
C ARG A 24 -8.84 -3.94 -0.97
N ALA A 25 -7.55 -3.97 -0.61
CA ALA A 25 -6.75 -2.76 -0.61
C ALA A 25 -6.57 -2.24 -2.04
N ALA A 26 -6.19 -3.10 -2.98
CA ALA A 26 -6.08 -2.71 -4.40
C ALA A 26 -7.44 -2.29 -5.00
N ASP A 27 -8.54 -2.98 -4.65
CA ASP A 27 -9.88 -2.67 -5.16
C ASP A 27 -10.40 -1.29 -4.75
N ALA A 28 -9.89 -0.74 -3.65
CA ALA A 28 -10.33 0.55 -3.12
C ALA A 28 -9.45 1.73 -3.57
N LEU A 29 -8.48 1.50 -4.46
CA LEU A 29 -7.65 2.54 -5.08
C LEU A 29 -8.44 3.60 -5.87
N PRO A 30 -9.43 3.24 -6.71
CA PRO A 30 -10.25 4.21 -7.45
C PRO A 30 -10.84 5.30 -6.55
N ALA A 31 -11.51 4.89 -5.46
CA ALA A 31 -12.12 5.81 -4.52
C ALA A 31 -11.10 6.70 -3.78
N ARG A 32 -9.90 6.17 -3.48
CA ARG A 32 -8.86 6.91 -2.75
C ARG A 32 -8.05 7.87 -3.63
N LEU A 33 -8.01 7.63 -4.92
CA LEU A 33 -7.24 8.43 -5.87
C LEU A 33 -8.11 9.29 -6.78
N ALA A 34 -9.43 9.30 -6.56
CA ALA A 34 -10.41 9.94 -7.44
C ALA A 34 -10.24 9.49 -8.91
N ASP A 35 -10.04 8.18 -9.11
CA ASP A 35 -9.80 7.55 -10.42
C ASP A 35 -8.56 8.03 -11.21
N GLU A 36 -7.69 8.84 -10.61
CA GLU A 36 -6.48 9.34 -11.24
C GLU A 36 -5.20 8.63 -10.75
N HIS A 37 -4.23 8.45 -11.63
CA HIS A 37 -2.95 7.80 -11.32
C HIS A 37 -3.11 6.41 -10.69
N LEU A 38 -4.06 5.63 -11.20
CA LEU A 38 -4.26 4.23 -10.81
C LEU A 38 -3.09 3.36 -11.28
N PRO A 39 -2.73 2.29 -10.53
CA PRO A 39 -1.78 1.31 -11.01
C PRO A 39 -2.40 0.44 -12.11
N ARG A 40 -1.65 0.20 -13.17
CA ARG A 40 -1.89 -0.88 -14.12
C ARG A 40 -1.27 -2.15 -13.55
N ARG A 41 -2.08 -3.15 -13.27
CA ARG A 41 -1.60 -4.49 -12.89
C ARG A 41 -1.55 -5.38 -14.14
N PRO A 42 -0.59 -6.31 -14.23
CA PRO A 42 0.41 -6.69 -13.22
C PRO A 42 1.72 -5.86 -13.24
N GLU A 43 1.90 -4.92 -14.15
CA GLU A 43 3.19 -4.22 -14.32
C GLU A 43 3.48 -3.18 -13.22
N TRP A 44 2.45 -2.84 -12.44
CA TRP A 44 2.45 -1.77 -11.45
C TRP A 44 2.95 -0.44 -12.02
N THR A 45 2.58 -0.08 -13.24
CA THR A 45 2.89 1.24 -13.82
C THR A 45 1.72 2.20 -13.63
N CYS A 46 1.98 3.51 -13.69
CA CYS A 46 0.91 4.50 -13.55
C CYS A 46 0.10 4.63 -14.84
N ALA A 47 -1.23 4.49 -14.77
CA ALA A 47 -2.11 4.56 -15.93
C ALA A 47 -2.30 5.97 -16.52
N SER A 48 -2.06 7.01 -15.73
CA SER A 48 -2.35 8.41 -16.08
C SER A 48 -1.11 9.25 -16.37
N CYS A 49 0.08 8.80 -15.94
CA CYS A 49 1.31 9.53 -16.19
C CYS A 49 1.84 9.21 -17.60
N GLU A 50 2.34 10.23 -18.29
CA GLU A 50 3.13 10.03 -19.50
C GLU A 50 4.39 9.21 -19.17
N GLY A 51 4.76 8.27 -20.07
CA GLY A 51 5.93 7.40 -19.89
C GLY A 51 5.76 6.25 -18.91
N GLU A 52 4.54 5.99 -18.41
CA GLU A 52 4.18 4.82 -17.57
C GLU A 52 5.17 4.56 -16.41
N PRO A 53 5.50 5.57 -15.59
CA PRO A 53 6.48 5.42 -14.53
C PRO A 53 6.02 4.38 -13.49
N PRO A 54 6.97 3.81 -12.73
CA PRO A 54 6.67 2.90 -11.63
C PRO A 54 5.66 3.50 -10.64
N TRP A 55 4.54 2.80 -10.43
CA TRP A 55 3.56 3.13 -9.41
C TRP A 55 4.01 2.61 -8.03
N PRO A 56 3.92 3.36 -6.92
CA PRO A 56 3.28 4.66 -6.79
C PRO A 56 4.18 5.78 -7.33
N CYS A 57 3.67 6.49 -8.33
CA CYS A 57 4.30 7.69 -8.86
C CYS A 57 4.11 8.87 -7.88
N ALA A 58 4.87 9.96 -8.05
CA ALA A 58 4.80 11.10 -7.12
C ALA A 58 3.36 11.65 -6.91
N PRO A 59 2.53 11.83 -7.96
CA PRO A 59 1.13 12.27 -7.77
C PRO A 59 0.27 11.27 -6.99
N ALA A 60 0.45 9.96 -7.21
CA ALA A 60 -0.29 8.93 -6.47
C ALA A 60 0.11 8.93 -4.99
N ARG A 61 1.39 9.13 -4.67
CA ARG A 61 1.87 9.23 -3.27
C ARG A 61 1.24 10.42 -2.54
N VAL A 62 1.14 11.58 -3.20
CA VAL A 62 0.49 12.78 -2.65
C VAL A 62 -0.98 12.50 -2.38
N ARG A 63 -1.72 12.00 -3.37
CA ARG A 63 -3.15 11.67 -3.23
C ARG A 63 -3.42 10.65 -2.11
N LEU A 64 -2.59 9.61 -2.00
CA LEU A 64 -2.69 8.65 -0.89
C LEU A 64 -2.41 9.31 0.46
N ALA A 65 -1.43 10.20 0.55
CA ALA A 65 -1.15 10.93 1.77
C ALA A 65 -2.31 11.86 2.16
N GLU A 66 -2.93 12.53 1.20
CA GLU A 66 -4.10 13.39 1.41
C GLU A 66 -5.33 12.58 1.85
N ALA A 67 -5.61 11.46 1.19
CA ALA A 67 -6.76 10.60 1.49
C ALA A 67 -6.71 10.02 2.92
N TYR A 68 -5.51 9.81 3.47
CA TYR A 68 -5.32 9.33 4.85
C TYR A 68 -5.06 10.48 5.84
N GLY A 69 -4.68 11.67 5.38
CA GLY A 69 -4.41 12.83 6.22
C GLY A 69 -3.44 12.55 7.37
N ARG A 70 -3.94 12.60 8.61
CA ARG A 70 -3.15 12.32 9.83
C ARG A 70 -3.04 10.83 10.17
N ASP A 71 -3.81 9.95 9.53
CA ASP A 71 -3.77 8.51 9.74
C ASP A 71 -2.57 7.86 9.02
N ARG A 72 -1.38 8.11 9.57
CA ARG A 72 -0.13 7.55 9.02
C ARG A 72 -0.05 6.04 9.18
N VAL A 73 -0.64 5.49 10.24
CA VAL A 73 -0.65 4.04 10.49
C VAL A 73 -1.53 3.34 9.45
N GLY A 74 -2.74 3.85 9.21
CA GLY A 74 -3.63 3.33 8.18
C GLY A 74 -3.01 3.39 6.78
N LEU A 75 -2.32 4.49 6.46
CA LEU A 75 -1.60 4.63 5.19
C LEU A 75 -0.46 3.60 5.06
N SER A 76 0.33 3.39 6.11
CA SER A 76 1.41 2.40 6.10
C SER A 76 0.88 0.97 5.97
N MET A 77 -0.20 0.63 6.68
CA MET A 77 -0.85 -0.68 6.56
C MET A 77 -1.38 -0.91 5.14
N TYR A 78 -2.01 0.10 4.55
CA TYR A 78 -2.52 0.04 3.19
C TYR A 78 -1.40 -0.11 2.15
N ALA A 79 -0.34 0.68 2.27
CA ALA A 79 0.83 0.57 1.39
C ALA A 79 1.53 -0.80 1.53
N GLY A 80 1.54 -1.39 2.74
CA GLY A 80 2.01 -2.75 2.97
C GLY A 80 1.19 -3.81 2.23
N ALA A 81 -0.14 -3.69 2.25
CA ALA A 81 -1.01 -4.59 1.47
C ALA A 81 -0.73 -4.47 -0.04
N LEU A 82 -0.55 -3.26 -0.55
CA LEU A 82 -0.22 -3.05 -1.96
C LEU A 82 1.17 -3.61 -2.32
N LEU A 83 2.15 -3.50 -1.43
CA LEU A 83 3.46 -4.14 -1.59
C LEU A 83 3.32 -5.66 -1.72
N THR A 84 2.50 -6.31 -0.87
CA THR A 84 2.28 -7.75 -0.97
C THR A 84 1.68 -8.14 -2.32
N ALA A 85 0.66 -7.41 -2.79
CA ALA A 85 0.09 -7.65 -4.11
C ALA A 85 1.13 -7.43 -5.24
N ALA A 86 2.04 -6.46 -5.10
CA ALA A 86 3.11 -6.21 -6.06
C ALA A 86 4.18 -7.32 -6.07
N LEU A 87 4.52 -7.87 -4.90
CA LEU A 87 5.43 -9.01 -4.80
C LEU A 87 4.86 -10.26 -5.49
N ASP A 88 3.55 -10.47 -5.41
CA ASP A 88 2.87 -11.56 -6.10
C ASP A 88 2.86 -11.37 -7.63
N ASP A 89 2.60 -10.14 -8.10
CA ASP A 89 2.55 -9.83 -9.53
C ASP A 89 3.93 -9.74 -10.20
N LEU A 90 4.96 -9.35 -9.45
CA LEU A 90 6.32 -9.10 -9.94
C LEU A 90 7.35 -10.05 -9.28
N PRO A 91 7.21 -11.38 -9.45
CA PRO A 91 8.03 -12.36 -8.72
C PRO A 91 9.51 -12.38 -9.11
N ARG A 92 9.91 -11.64 -10.17
CA ARG A 92 11.29 -11.54 -10.63
C ARG A 92 11.99 -10.27 -10.15
N GLU A 93 11.24 -9.31 -9.60
CA GLU A 93 11.80 -8.07 -9.08
C GLU A 93 12.40 -8.30 -7.69
N ASP A 94 13.41 -7.50 -7.34
CA ASP A 94 14.01 -7.58 -6.01
C ASP A 94 13.00 -7.12 -4.93
N PRO A 95 12.73 -7.93 -3.89
CA PRO A 95 11.79 -7.55 -2.84
C PRO A 95 12.21 -6.30 -2.05
N GLY A 96 13.51 -6.02 -1.92
CA GLY A 96 14.03 -4.84 -1.26
C GLY A 96 13.76 -3.56 -2.06
N GLU A 97 13.91 -3.62 -3.39
CA GLU A 97 13.57 -2.53 -4.29
C GLU A 97 12.06 -2.24 -4.27
N LEU A 98 11.21 -3.28 -4.30
CA LEU A 98 9.76 -3.12 -4.17
C LEU A 98 9.38 -2.53 -2.80
N THR A 99 10.01 -2.99 -1.72
CA THR A 99 9.80 -2.45 -0.37
C THR A 99 10.16 -0.96 -0.31
N THR A 100 11.31 -0.58 -0.86
CA THR A 100 11.77 0.81 -0.92
C THR A 100 10.78 1.67 -1.71
N ARG A 101 10.37 1.20 -2.89
CA ARG A 101 9.41 1.89 -3.76
C ARG A 101 8.06 2.15 -3.09
N PHE A 102 7.50 1.17 -2.40
CA PHE A 102 6.17 1.27 -1.80
C PHE A 102 6.16 1.95 -0.42
N LEU A 103 7.21 1.77 0.39
CA LEU A 103 7.19 2.18 1.81
C LEU A 103 8.16 3.30 2.17
N ALA A 104 9.29 3.50 1.46
CA ALA A 104 10.34 4.41 1.93
C ALA A 104 9.85 5.87 2.04
N TRP A 105 9.00 6.32 1.12
CA TRP A 105 8.44 7.68 1.11
C TRP A 105 7.51 7.98 2.29
N LEU A 106 6.97 6.95 2.97
CA LEU A 106 6.12 7.11 4.16
C LEU A 106 6.92 7.51 5.41
N ARG A 107 8.23 7.24 5.40
CA ARG A 107 9.14 7.52 6.51
C ARG A 107 9.57 8.99 6.57
N CYS A 108 9.37 9.74 5.48
CA CYS A 108 9.57 11.18 5.45
C CYS A 108 8.30 11.90 5.95
N ALA A 109 8.06 11.84 7.26
CA ALA A 109 7.15 12.78 7.91
C ALA A 109 7.95 14.06 8.19
N CYS A 110 7.79 15.10 7.36
CA CYS A 110 8.28 16.42 7.74
C CYS A 110 7.48 16.88 8.97
N GLY A 111 8.17 16.98 10.11
CA GLY A 111 7.51 17.17 11.40
C GLY A 111 8.46 17.37 12.57
N THR A 112 9.59 18.05 12.37
CA THR A 112 10.31 18.72 13.46
C THR A 112 10.85 20.04 12.94
N GLY A 113 10.22 21.14 13.32
CA GLY A 113 10.85 22.45 13.20
C GLY A 113 12.12 22.45 14.04
N SER A 114 13.28 22.34 13.39
CA SER A 114 14.54 22.71 14.02
C SER A 114 14.76 24.18 13.71
N ARG A 115 14.50 25.04 14.71
CA ARG A 115 15.20 26.33 14.79
C ARG A 115 16.68 25.99 14.90
N ALA A 116 17.42 26.15 13.82
CA ALA A 116 18.86 26.35 13.86
C ALA A 116 19.10 27.73 13.26
N GLY A 117 18.96 28.75 14.12
CA GLY A 117 19.78 29.93 13.97
C GLY A 117 21.15 29.61 14.57
N MET A 118 22.19 29.83 13.79
CA MET A 118 23.39 30.62 14.07
C MET A 118 24.33 30.52 12.87
#